data_AF-A0A3C0R5Z7-F1
#
_entry.id   AF-A0A3C0R5Z7-F1
#
_cell.length_a   1.000
_cell.length_b   1.000
_cell.length_c   1.000
_cell.angle_alpha   90.00
_cell.angle_beta   90.00
_cell.angle_gamma   90.00
#
_symmetry.space_group_name_H-M   'P 1'
#
loop_
_entity.id
_entity.type
_entity.pdbx_description
1 polymer ?
#
loop_
_entity_poly.entity_id
_entity_poly.type
_entity_poly.pdbx_seq_one_letter_code
_entity_poly.pdbx_strand_id
1 'polypeptide(L)'
;MNHPNVVQVFSSGTDHGQFYVVMELVDHGSLDDLIEQRKRLPEEQVLQSGIQVAKGLRAAYRKRVIHRDVKPANILFVDEQTAKIGDFGLAGVAVRAAETRGVIWGTPYYVAPERLNNEPEDFRSDIYSLGATLFHAITGKTPIEGDANSTIDLRELKKKPLDLRTIAPDVSVTTADVFQRMIAPIPWKRFGSYDELITQLEDAYRALTDRDSVELSARPRRLPRKFLITLALLITMMIPASFWFVRKAREHAAAEARSAELNRQYDETRRQFIAGKHNVARTSFARIAADAKDQQPLYDWALMHEALAALVARDMSQTRQALRAIENAGQTGFAKKDVDLSKFFVASARTFLATGIVPADVGDRENASNFEAFALLLFALEDIDQLDL
;
A
#
# COMPACT_ATOMS: atom_id res chain seq x y z
N MET A 1 -0.77 -20.89 23.22
CA MET A 1 -1.71 -21.76 22.47
C MET A 1 -0.90 -22.90 21.89
N ASN A 2 -1.30 -24.16 22.01
CA ASN A 2 -0.55 -25.29 21.46
C ASN A 2 -1.28 -25.83 20.23
N HIS A 3 -0.70 -25.63 19.04
CA HIS A 3 -1.21 -26.12 17.76
C HIS A 3 -0.02 -26.22 16.78
N PRO A 4 0.08 -27.28 15.95
CA PRO A 4 1.23 -27.47 15.07
C PRO A 4 1.49 -26.32 14.10
N ASN A 5 0.44 -25.62 13.64
CA ASN A 5 0.55 -24.49 12.71
C ASN A 5 0.50 -23.10 13.38
N VAL A 6 0.72 -23.00 14.69
CA VAL A 6 0.79 -21.72 15.42
C VAL A 6 2.10 -21.67 16.20
N VAL A 7 2.84 -20.57 16.08
CA VAL A 7 4.05 -20.35 16.89
C VAL A 7 3.69 -20.37 18.37
N GLN A 8 4.35 -21.22 19.13
CA GLN A 8 4.03 -21.37 20.55
C GLN A 8 4.63 -20.23 21.37
N VAL A 9 3.78 -19.47 22.06
CA VAL A 9 4.22 -18.56 23.13
C VAL A 9 4.42 -19.37 24.42
N PHE A 10 5.63 -19.31 24.98
CA PHE A 10 5.99 -19.97 26.24
C PHE A 10 5.71 -19.08 27.45
N SER A 11 6.07 -17.80 27.37
CA SER A 11 5.89 -16.83 28.46
C SER A 11 5.84 -15.40 27.94
N SER A 12 5.34 -14.47 28.75
CA SER A 12 5.54 -13.04 28.57
C SER A 12 5.87 -12.38 29.91
N GLY A 13 6.39 -11.17 29.89
CA GLY A 13 6.74 -10.43 31.10
C GLY A 13 7.12 -8.99 30.81
N THR A 14 7.67 -8.34 31.83
CA THR A 14 8.20 -6.98 31.75
C THR A 14 9.56 -6.96 32.41
N ASP A 15 10.55 -6.38 31.74
CA ASP A 15 11.89 -6.16 32.27
C ASP A 15 12.32 -4.72 31.97
N HIS A 16 12.83 -4.00 32.99
CA HIS A 16 13.19 -2.58 32.89
C HIS A 16 12.12 -1.67 32.23
N GLY A 17 10.84 -1.96 32.47
CA GLY A 17 9.71 -1.22 31.88
C GLY A 17 9.38 -1.58 30.42
N GLN A 18 10.07 -2.55 29.84
CA GLN A 18 9.82 -3.06 28.49
C GLN A 18 9.10 -4.41 28.54
N PHE A 19 8.06 -4.57 27.73
CA PHE A 19 7.38 -5.86 27.59
C PHE A 19 8.21 -6.82 26.74
N TYR A 20 8.30 -8.08 27.17
CA TYR A 20 8.92 -9.15 26.38
C TYR A 20 7.98 -10.34 26.24
N VAL A 21 8.16 -11.09 25.15
CA VAL A 21 7.49 -12.36 24.88
C VAL A 21 8.53 -13.40 24.53
N VAL A 22 8.45 -14.55 25.18
CA VAL A 22 9.27 -15.74 24.92
C VAL A 22 8.43 -16.72 24.10
N MET A 23 8.92 -17.08 22.93
CA MET A 23 8.22 -17.91 21.97
C MET A 23 9.14 -18.96 21.35
N GLU A 24 8.53 -19.95 20.70
CA GLU A 24 9.20 -20.94 19.87
C GLU A 24 10.06 -20.26 18.80
N LEU A 25 11.31 -20.72 18.67
CA LEU A 25 12.19 -20.31 17.60
C LEU A 25 11.88 -21.14 16.35
N VAL A 26 11.54 -20.46 15.26
CA VAL A 26 11.30 -21.04 13.94
C VAL A 26 12.32 -20.41 12.99
N ASP A 27 13.30 -21.19 12.53
CA ASP A 27 14.57 -20.69 11.99
C ASP A 27 14.79 -20.93 10.48
N HIS A 28 13.83 -21.53 9.77
CA HIS A 28 13.93 -21.74 8.32
C HIS A 28 13.31 -20.60 7.49
N GLY A 29 13.25 -19.40 8.07
CA GLY A 29 12.77 -18.18 7.42
C GLY A 29 11.25 -18.08 7.32
N SER A 30 10.81 -17.00 6.67
CA SER A 30 9.42 -16.62 6.45
C SER A 30 9.00 -16.83 4.99
N LEU A 31 7.69 -16.75 4.74
CA LEU A 31 7.16 -16.72 3.39
C LEU A 31 7.64 -15.47 2.62
N ASP A 32 7.93 -14.38 3.32
CA ASP A 32 8.50 -13.17 2.70
C ASP A 32 9.90 -13.44 2.15
N ASP A 33 10.75 -14.12 2.93
CA ASP A 33 12.10 -14.52 2.50
C ASP A 33 12.03 -15.43 1.26
N LEU A 34 11.08 -16.38 1.25
CA LEU A 34 10.89 -17.28 0.11
C LEU A 34 10.42 -16.53 -1.16
N ILE A 35 9.52 -15.56 -1.02
CA ILE A 35 9.07 -14.72 -2.13
C ILE A 35 10.22 -13.85 -2.64
N GLU A 36 11.01 -13.24 -1.76
CA GLU A 36 12.14 -12.41 -2.16
C GLU A 36 13.18 -13.21 -2.95
N GLN A 37 13.51 -14.41 -2.47
CA GLN A 37 14.50 -15.30 -3.08
C GLN A 37 14.02 -15.89 -4.41
N ARG A 38 12.79 -16.41 -4.46
CA ARG A 38 12.28 -17.18 -5.62
C ARG A 38 11.44 -16.37 -6.59
N LYS A 39 11.08 -15.13 -6.22
CA LYS A 39 10.13 -14.21 -6.89
C LYS A 39 8.69 -14.71 -6.93
N ARG A 40 8.46 -15.99 -7.15
CA ARG A 40 7.16 -16.67 -7.01
C ARG A 40 7.37 -18.11 -6.56
N LEU A 41 6.34 -18.70 -5.95
CA LEU A 41 6.38 -20.06 -5.43
C LEU A 41 5.52 -21.04 -6.24
N PRO A 42 5.87 -22.33 -6.28
CA PRO A 42 5.04 -23.36 -6.90
C PRO A 42 3.64 -23.43 -6.27
N GLU A 43 2.62 -23.64 -7.10
CA GLU A 43 1.22 -23.71 -6.66
C GLU A 43 1.01 -24.69 -5.51
N GLU A 44 1.63 -25.87 -5.61
CA GLU A 44 1.57 -26.93 -4.60
C GLU A 44 2.01 -26.42 -3.21
N GLN A 45 3.18 -25.77 -3.16
CA GLN A 45 3.76 -25.26 -1.92
C GLN A 45 2.90 -24.15 -1.30
N VAL A 46 2.33 -23.28 -2.14
CA VAL A 46 1.43 -22.20 -1.69
C VAL A 46 0.14 -22.77 -1.11
N LEU A 47 -0.47 -23.77 -1.75
CA LEU A 47 -1.67 -24.44 -1.24
C LEU A 47 -1.39 -25.15 0.09
N GLN A 48 -0.30 -25.90 0.20
CA GLN A 48 0.10 -26.56 1.45
C GLN A 48 0.25 -25.55 2.59
N SER A 49 0.97 -24.45 2.34
CA SER A 49 1.16 -23.37 3.32
C SER A 49 -0.17 -22.74 3.70
N GLY A 50 -1.04 -22.48 2.73
CA GLY A 50 -2.38 -21.92 2.94
C GLY A 50 -3.27 -22.80 3.83
N ILE A 51 -3.28 -24.12 3.59
CA ILE A 51 -4.03 -25.10 4.38
C ILE A 51 -3.55 -25.08 5.84
N GLN A 52 -2.24 -25.08 6.05
CA GLN A 52 -1.62 -25.10 7.37
C GLN A 52 -1.91 -23.82 8.15
N VAL A 53 -1.74 -22.65 7.52
CA VAL A 53 -2.03 -21.37 8.15
C VAL A 53 -3.53 -21.22 8.45
N ALA A 54 -4.41 -21.66 7.55
CA ALA A 54 -5.86 -21.67 7.81
C ALA A 54 -6.23 -22.57 9.01
N LYS A 55 -5.56 -23.72 9.18
CA LYS A 55 -5.71 -24.58 10.38
C LYS A 55 -5.26 -23.86 11.65
N GLY A 56 -4.15 -23.12 11.60
CA GLY A 56 -3.67 -22.29 12.71
C GLY A 56 -4.64 -21.16 13.09
N LEU A 57 -5.11 -20.40 12.10
CA LEU A 57 -6.10 -19.34 12.29
C LEU A 57 -7.42 -19.87 12.87
N ARG A 58 -7.90 -21.04 12.40
CA ARG A 58 -9.06 -21.72 12.98
C ARG A 58 -8.85 -22.05 14.46
N ALA A 59 -7.68 -22.57 14.83
CA ALA A 59 -7.35 -22.91 16.21
C ALA A 59 -7.36 -21.68 17.11
N ALA A 60 -6.88 -20.53 16.62
CA ALA A 60 -6.95 -19.27 17.31
C ALA A 60 -8.38 -18.73 17.45
N TYR A 61 -9.16 -18.79 16.38
CA TYR A 61 -10.54 -18.33 16.38
C TYR A 61 -11.43 -19.13 17.34
N ARG A 62 -11.18 -20.44 17.52
CA ARG A 62 -11.86 -21.25 18.55
C ARG A 62 -11.60 -20.76 19.97
N LYS A 63 -10.50 -20.01 20.19
CA LYS A 63 -10.19 -19.31 21.45
C LYS A 63 -10.62 -17.85 21.44
N ARG A 64 -11.47 -17.44 20.48
CA ARG A 64 -11.97 -16.07 20.27
C ARG A 64 -10.87 -15.05 19.96
N VAL A 65 -9.76 -15.50 19.35
CA VAL A 65 -8.67 -14.64 18.91
C VAL A 65 -8.69 -14.54 17.38
N ILE A 66 -8.66 -13.31 16.88
CA ILE A 66 -8.49 -12.97 15.47
C ILE A 66 -7.06 -12.42 15.33
N HIS A 67 -6.34 -12.82 14.28
CA HIS A 67 -4.92 -12.53 14.12
C HIS A 67 -4.65 -11.07 13.77
N ARG A 68 -5.42 -10.50 12.84
CA ARG A 68 -5.39 -9.07 12.46
C ARG A 68 -4.13 -8.57 11.74
N ASP A 69 -3.17 -9.43 11.44
CA ASP A 69 -1.90 -9.06 10.78
C ASP A 69 -1.33 -10.25 10.00
N VAL A 70 -2.16 -10.96 9.24
CA VAL A 70 -1.67 -12.06 8.40
C VAL A 70 -0.97 -11.47 7.18
N LYS A 71 0.33 -11.77 7.02
CA LYS A 71 1.20 -11.31 5.93
C LYS A 71 2.36 -12.30 5.75
N PRO A 72 3.11 -12.27 4.63
CA PRO A 72 4.20 -13.20 4.38
C PRO A 72 5.22 -13.29 5.52
N ALA A 73 5.63 -12.15 6.09
CA ALA A 73 6.60 -12.09 7.18
C ALA A 73 6.17 -12.82 8.46
N ASN A 74 4.86 -13.02 8.67
CA ASN A 74 4.32 -13.68 9.86
C ASN A 74 4.06 -15.19 9.64
N ILE A 75 4.27 -15.70 8.42
CA ILE A 75 4.19 -17.13 8.10
C ILE A 75 5.62 -17.67 8.08
N LEU A 76 5.97 -18.44 9.11
CA LEU A 76 7.31 -18.97 9.33
C LEU A 76 7.38 -20.46 9.01
N PHE A 77 8.56 -20.93 8.62
CA PHE A 77 8.79 -22.33 8.26
C PHE A 77 9.65 -23.04 9.30
N VAL A 78 9.17 -24.18 9.78
CA VAL A 78 9.95 -25.09 10.64
C VAL A 78 10.91 -25.93 9.81
N ASP A 79 10.48 -26.24 8.59
CA ASP A 79 11.19 -26.98 7.56
C ASP A 79 10.56 -26.64 6.20
N GLU A 80 11.00 -27.29 5.12
CA GLU A 80 10.50 -27.03 3.75
C GLU A 80 8.98 -27.25 3.57
N GLN A 81 8.33 -28.01 4.46
CA GLN A 81 6.94 -28.45 4.33
C GLN A 81 6.01 -27.90 5.41
N THR A 82 6.56 -27.43 6.54
CA THR A 82 5.76 -27.09 7.73
C THR A 82 5.74 -25.58 7.98
N ALA A 83 4.58 -24.97 7.72
CA ALA A 83 4.30 -23.56 7.98
C ALA A 83 3.59 -23.35 9.33
N LYS A 84 3.99 -22.29 10.04
CA LYS A 84 3.37 -21.80 11.26
C LYS A 84 3.04 -20.32 11.13
N ILE A 85 1.89 -19.89 11.68
CA ILE A 85 1.55 -18.47 11.80
C ILE A 85 2.02 -17.94 13.17
N GLY A 86 2.76 -16.83 13.17
CA GLY A 86 3.28 -16.12 14.34
C GLY A 86 2.76 -14.69 14.46
N ASP A 87 3.17 -13.95 15.50
CA ASP A 87 2.87 -12.51 15.68
C ASP A 87 1.38 -12.14 15.71
N PHE A 88 0.60 -12.86 16.51
CA PHE A 88 -0.80 -12.52 16.78
C PHE A 88 -0.93 -11.15 17.44
N GLY A 89 -1.37 -10.15 16.66
CA GLY A 89 -1.98 -8.92 17.16
C GLY A 89 -1.11 -7.95 17.94
N LEU A 90 0.21 -8.15 18.06
CA LEU A 90 1.12 -7.19 18.71
C LEU A 90 1.14 -5.81 17.99
N ALA A 91 0.71 -5.77 16.71
CA ALA A 91 0.67 -4.56 15.88
C ALA A 91 -0.66 -3.78 15.90
N GLY A 92 -1.69 -4.24 16.65
CA GLY A 92 -2.99 -3.57 16.70
C GLY A 92 -2.94 -2.12 17.21
N VAL A 93 -1.90 -1.77 17.96
CA VAL A 93 -1.64 -0.41 18.46
C VAL A 93 -0.95 0.47 17.42
N ALA A 94 -0.03 -0.09 16.63
CA ALA A 94 0.76 0.63 15.64
C ALA A 94 -0.06 1.05 14.40
N VAL A 95 -0.97 0.18 13.93
CA VAL A 95 -1.83 0.48 12.77
C VAL A 95 -2.82 1.60 13.10
N ARG A 96 -3.40 1.62 14.31
CA ARG A 96 -4.25 2.73 14.75
C ARG A 96 -3.50 4.05 14.83
N ALA A 97 -2.24 4.04 15.28
CA ALA A 97 -1.39 5.23 15.31
C ALA A 97 -1.02 5.72 13.91
N ALA A 98 -0.81 4.82 12.95
CA ALA A 98 -0.54 5.13 11.54
C ALA A 98 -1.79 5.66 10.81
N GLU A 99 -2.96 5.06 11.04
CA GLU A 99 -4.27 5.48 10.53
C GLU A 99 -4.66 6.89 11.01
N THR A 100 -4.34 7.22 12.27
CA THR A 100 -4.57 8.56 12.84
C THR A 100 -3.70 9.64 12.20
N ARG A 101 -2.58 9.26 11.56
CA ARG A 101 -1.59 10.18 10.96
C ARG A 101 -1.65 10.21 9.43
N GLY A 102 -2.53 9.42 8.79
CA GLY A 102 -2.66 9.36 7.33
C GLY A 102 -1.45 8.77 6.59
N VAL A 103 -0.46 8.24 7.32
CA VAL A 103 0.76 7.65 6.75
C VAL A 103 0.65 6.14 6.79
N ILE A 104 0.84 5.50 5.64
CA ILE A 104 0.96 4.05 5.52
C ILE A 104 2.35 3.66 6.07
N TRP A 105 2.41 3.12 7.29
CA TRP A 105 3.62 2.48 7.82
C TRP A 105 3.57 0.98 7.52
N GLY A 106 4.54 0.50 6.73
CA GLY A 106 4.58 -0.87 6.25
C GLY A 106 3.56 -1.14 5.13
N THR A 107 3.69 -2.29 4.48
CA THR A 107 2.97 -2.64 3.25
C THR A 107 1.52 -3.04 3.53
N PRO A 108 0.51 -2.16 3.35
CA PRO A 108 -0.88 -2.39 3.79
C PRO A 108 -1.65 -3.27 2.78
N TYR A 109 -0.94 -3.85 1.81
CA TYR A 109 -1.53 -4.61 0.71
C TYR A 109 -2.26 -5.87 1.19
N TYR A 110 -1.87 -6.44 2.32
CA TYR A 110 -2.52 -7.61 2.92
C TYR A 110 -3.74 -7.26 3.78
N VAL A 111 -3.86 -6.02 4.24
CA VAL A 111 -4.91 -5.59 5.18
C VAL A 111 -6.29 -5.67 4.53
N ALA A 112 -7.27 -6.21 5.26
CA ALA A 112 -8.65 -6.33 4.77
C ALA A 112 -9.32 -4.95 4.58
N PRO A 113 -10.19 -4.78 3.56
CA PRO A 113 -10.87 -3.50 3.28
C PRO A 113 -11.67 -2.94 4.46
N GLU A 114 -12.39 -3.80 5.19
CA GLU A 114 -13.18 -3.41 6.35
C GLU A 114 -12.32 -2.78 7.45
N ARG A 115 -11.11 -3.29 7.67
CA ARG A 115 -10.18 -2.71 8.63
C ARG A 115 -9.74 -1.32 8.18
N LEU A 116 -9.34 -1.20 6.91
CA LEU A 116 -8.97 0.09 6.35
C LEU A 116 -10.11 1.09 6.43
N ASN A 117 -11.37 0.66 6.39
CA ASN A 117 -12.55 1.50 6.50
C ASN A 117 -12.96 1.81 7.95
N ASN A 118 -12.22 1.34 8.97
CA ASN A 118 -12.63 1.37 10.37
C ASN A 118 -13.99 0.69 10.63
N GLU A 119 -14.35 -0.29 9.79
CA GLU A 119 -15.52 -1.13 9.99
C GLU A 119 -15.18 -2.29 10.95
N PRO A 120 -16.20 -2.91 11.59
CA PRO A 120 -15.98 -4.05 12.47
C PRO A 120 -15.28 -5.22 11.75
N GLU A 121 -14.12 -5.62 12.25
CA GLU A 121 -13.41 -6.82 11.80
C GLU A 121 -13.99 -8.09 12.43
N ASP A 122 -14.09 -9.16 11.65
CA ASP A 122 -14.31 -10.53 12.13
C ASP A 122 -13.23 -11.49 11.57
N PHE A 123 -13.40 -12.79 11.77
CA PHE A 123 -12.44 -13.79 11.27
C PHE A 123 -12.24 -13.78 9.75
N ARG A 124 -13.18 -13.21 8.99
CA ARG A 124 -13.08 -13.09 7.53
C ARG A 124 -12.05 -12.05 7.12
N SER A 125 -11.66 -11.15 8.00
CA SER A 125 -10.54 -10.22 7.80
C SER A 125 -9.21 -10.99 7.72
N ASP A 126 -9.01 -12.01 8.55
CA ASP A 126 -7.85 -12.91 8.47
C ASP A 126 -7.89 -13.75 7.19
N ILE A 127 -9.07 -14.20 6.75
CA ILE A 127 -9.24 -14.94 5.48
C ILE A 127 -8.81 -14.09 4.29
N TYR A 128 -9.20 -12.81 4.25
CA TYR A 128 -8.75 -11.89 3.20
C TYR A 128 -7.23 -11.74 3.22
N SER A 129 -6.68 -11.51 4.40
CA SER A 129 -5.26 -11.24 4.58
C SER A 129 -4.39 -12.45 4.19
N LEU A 130 -4.85 -13.66 4.53
CA LEU A 130 -4.27 -14.91 4.03
C LEU A 130 -4.40 -15.01 2.50
N GLY A 131 -5.57 -14.70 1.93
CA GLY A 131 -5.77 -14.74 0.48
C GLY A 131 -4.82 -13.82 -0.28
N ALA A 132 -4.65 -12.59 0.22
CA ALA A 132 -3.71 -11.64 -0.36
C ALA A 132 -2.24 -12.09 -0.23
N THR A 133 -1.92 -12.73 0.89
CA THR A 133 -0.60 -13.32 1.14
C THR A 133 -0.29 -14.48 0.18
N LEU A 134 -1.23 -15.40 -0.02
CA LEU A 134 -1.07 -16.53 -0.94
C LEU A 134 -1.07 -16.08 -2.41
N PHE A 135 -1.87 -15.07 -2.76
CA PHE A 135 -1.82 -14.44 -4.08
C PHE A 135 -0.41 -13.86 -4.35
N HIS A 136 0.16 -13.17 -3.37
CA HIS A 136 1.53 -12.65 -3.50
C HIS A 136 2.54 -13.78 -3.66
N ALA A 137 2.44 -14.83 -2.84
CA ALA A 137 3.32 -15.99 -2.92
C ALA A 137 3.36 -16.64 -4.32
N ILE A 138 2.20 -16.83 -4.94
CA ILE A 138 2.11 -17.56 -6.22
C ILE A 138 2.41 -16.68 -7.45
N THR A 139 2.18 -15.37 -7.36
CA THR A 139 2.37 -14.45 -8.50
C THR A 139 3.63 -13.59 -8.42
N GLY A 140 4.21 -13.44 -7.23
CA GLY A 140 5.25 -12.46 -6.95
C GLY A 140 4.78 -11.01 -6.90
N LYS A 141 3.46 -10.77 -6.94
CA LYS A 141 2.84 -9.44 -6.82
C LYS A 141 1.61 -9.48 -5.92
N THR A 142 1.32 -8.40 -5.22
CA THR A 142 0.10 -8.32 -4.39
C THR A 142 -1.18 -8.27 -5.25
N PRO A 143 -2.37 -8.60 -4.71
CA PRO A 143 -3.63 -8.67 -5.46
C PRO A 143 -4.21 -7.31 -5.88
N ILE A 144 -3.45 -6.22 -5.80
CA ILE A 144 -3.87 -4.88 -6.22
C ILE A 144 -2.87 -4.32 -7.24
N GLU A 145 -3.37 -3.48 -8.14
CA GLU A 145 -2.58 -2.86 -9.21
C GLU A 145 -2.17 -1.44 -8.83
N GLY A 146 -0.87 -1.15 -8.87
CA GLY A 146 -0.31 0.18 -8.63
C GLY A 146 0.06 0.47 -7.18
N ASP A 147 0.78 1.59 -6.99
CA ASP A 147 1.21 2.06 -5.68
C ASP A 147 0.11 2.91 -5.04
N ALA A 148 -0.23 2.60 -3.79
CA ALA A 148 -1.15 3.40 -3.01
C ALA A 148 -0.39 4.51 -2.27
N ASN A 149 -0.56 5.75 -2.74
CA ASN A 149 0.03 6.93 -2.10
C ASN A 149 -0.79 7.45 -0.92
N SER A 150 -1.99 6.89 -0.70
CA SER A 150 -2.87 7.21 0.42
C SER A 150 -3.74 6.01 0.79
N THR A 151 -4.30 6.03 2.00
CA THR A 151 -5.28 5.03 2.45
C THR A 151 -6.56 5.06 1.60
N ILE A 152 -6.92 6.22 1.03
CA ILE A 152 -8.07 6.36 0.12
C ILE A 152 -7.81 5.63 -1.20
N ASP A 153 -6.63 5.84 -1.80
CA ASP A 153 -6.26 5.16 -3.05
C ASP A 153 -6.20 3.64 -2.82
N LEU A 154 -5.63 3.19 -1.70
CA LEU A 154 -5.60 1.77 -1.33
C LEU A 154 -7.00 1.16 -1.21
N ARG A 155 -7.94 1.86 -0.56
CA ARG A 155 -9.33 1.40 -0.44
C ARG A 155 -10.00 1.26 -1.82
N GLU A 156 -9.74 2.19 -2.73
CA GLU A 156 -10.29 2.14 -4.09
C GLU A 156 -9.72 0.96 -4.88
N LEU A 157 -8.40 0.77 -4.86
CA LEU A 157 -7.74 -0.37 -5.51
C LEU A 157 -8.28 -1.71 -5.02
N LYS A 158 -8.55 -1.82 -3.71
CA LYS A 158 -9.10 -3.03 -3.10
C LYS A 158 -10.54 -3.35 -3.50
N LYS A 159 -11.28 -2.44 -4.13
CA LYS A 159 -12.63 -2.74 -4.68
C LYS A 159 -12.57 -3.65 -5.90
N LYS A 160 -11.44 -3.69 -6.59
CA LYS A 160 -11.22 -4.47 -7.82
C LYS A 160 -9.90 -5.22 -7.72
N PRO A 161 -9.83 -6.29 -6.91
CA PRO A 161 -8.64 -7.12 -6.83
C PRO A 161 -8.30 -7.68 -8.22
N LEU A 162 -7.00 -7.83 -8.49
CA LEU A 162 -6.49 -8.46 -9.70
C LEU A 162 -7.04 -9.88 -9.83
N ASP A 163 -7.39 -10.27 -11.05
CA ASP A 163 -7.83 -11.62 -11.36
C ASP A 163 -6.62 -12.55 -11.47
N LEU A 164 -6.53 -13.53 -10.58
CA LEU A 164 -5.42 -14.49 -10.55
C LEU A 164 -5.26 -15.24 -11.87
N ARG A 165 -6.37 -15.55 -12.57
CA ARG A 165 -6.34 -16.25 -13.87
C ARG A 165 -5.68 -15.43 -14.96
N THR A 166 -5.75 -14.10 -14.84
CA THR A 166 -5.13 -13.19 -15.80
C THR A 166 -3.65 -13.01 -15.49
N ILE A 167 -3.29 -12.93 -14.20
CA ILE A 167 -1.90 -12.66 -13.76
C ILE A 167 -1.02 -13.91 -13.80
N ALA A 168 -1.56 -15.09 -13.47
CA ALA A 168 -0.85 -16.36 -13.45
C ALA A 168 -1.69 -17.44 -14.16
N PRO A 169 -1.70 -17.45 -15.50
CA PRO A 169 -2.53 -18.37 -16.29
C PRO A 169 -2.08 -19.84 -16.20
N ASP A 170 -0.90 -20.10 -15.63
CA ASP A 170 -0.38 -21.43 -15.32
C ASP A 170 -0.98 -22.03 -14.03
N VAL A 171 -1.61 -21.21 -13.18
CA VAL A 171 -2.26 -21.66 -11.95
C VAL A 171 -3.58 -22.35 -12.26
N SER A 172 -3.87 -23.44 -11.53
CA SER A 172 -5.12 -24.17 -11.72
C SER A 172 -6.36 -23.29 -11.48
N VAL A 173 -7.41 -23.55 -12.27
CA VAL A 173 -8.68 -22.81 -12.20
C VAL A 173 -9.29 -22.90 -10.80
N THR A 174 -9.19 -24.06 -10.16
CA THR A 174 -9.67 -24.33 -8.81
C THR A 174 -8.96 -23.48 -7.76
N THR A 175 -7.62 -23.37 -7.83
CA THR A 175 -6.85 -22.51 -6.93
C THR A 175 -7.21 -21.04 -7.13
N ALA A 176 -7.33 -20.63 -8.39
CA ALA A 176 -7.71 -19.26 -8.72
C ALA A 176 -9.08 -18.87 -8.14
N ASP A 177 -10.08 -19.75 -8.23
CA ASP A 177 -11.41 -19.52 -7.66
C ASP A 177 -11.38 -19.37 -6.14
N VAL A 178 -10.61 -20.22 -5.45
CA VAL A 178 -10.47 -20.15 -4.00
C VAL A 178 -9.84 -18.82 -3.61
N PHE A 179 -8.71 -18.44 -4.22
CA PHE A 179 -7.99 -17.22 -3.86
C PHE A 179 -8.83 -15.98 -4.17
N GLN A 180 -9.51 -15.95 -5.31
CA GLN A 180 -10.40 -14.85 -5.68
C GLN A 180 -11.55 -14.66 -4.67
N ARG A 181 -12.09 -15.77 -4.14
CA ARG A 181 -13.11 -15.73 -3.09
C ARG A 181 -12.56 -15.27 -1.74
N MET A 182 -11.32 -15.65 -1.39
CA MET A 182 -10.66 -15.17 -0.16
C MET A 182 -10.51 -13.64 -0.18
N ILE A 183 -10.06 -13.07 -1.30
CA ILE A 183 -9.79 -11.63 -1.46
C ILE A 183 -11.02 -10.80 -1.88
N ALA A 184 -12.23 -11.35 -1.80
CA ALA A 184 -13.44 -10.61 -2.13
C ALA A 184 -13.53 -9.33 -1.27
N PRO A 185 -13.81 -8.15 -1.85
CA PRO A 185 -13.78 -6.90 -1.10
C PRO A 185 -14.80 -6.89 0.06
N ILE A 186 -15.95 -7.51 -0.17
CA ILE A 186 -17.07 -7.59 0.76
C ILE A 186 -16.90 -8.85 1.64
N PRO A 187 -16.85 -8.73 2.99
CA PRO A 187 -16.58 -9.86 3.88
C PRO A 187 -17.51 -11.05 3.71
N TRP A 188 -18.82 -10.84 3.60
CA TRP A 188 -19.80 -11.94 3.48
C TRP A 188 -19.81 -12.65 2.12
N LYS A 189 -19.05 -12.15 1.13
CA LYS A 189 -18.80 -12.87 -0.13
C LYS A 189 -17.63 -13.86 -0.03
N ARG A 190 -16.86 -13.82 1.05
CA ARG A 190 -15.75 -14.74 1.33
C ARG A 190 -16.28 -16.09 1.87
N PHE A 191 -15.41 -16.87 2.50
CA PHE A 191 -15.81 -18.12 3.16
C PHE A 191 -16.53 -17.84 4.49
N GLY A 192 -17.58 -18.61 4.75
CA GLY A 192 -18.41 -18.49 5.95
C GLY A 192 -17.76 -19.10 7.20
N SER A 193 -16.70 -19.88 7.05
CA SER A 193 -15.93 -20.46 8.14
C SER A 193 -14.51 -20.85 7.69
N TYR A 194 -13.61 -21.07 8.65
CA TYR A 194 -12.31 -21.67 8.35
C TYR A 194 -12.42 -23.11 7.86
N ASP A 195 -13.40 -23.89 8.33
CA ASP A 195 -13.58 -25.28 7.90
C ASP A 195 -13.98 -25.36 6.42
N GLU A 196 -14.84 -24.43 5.96
CA GLU A 196 -15.16 -24.27 4.54
C GLU A 196 -13.91 -23.90 3.72
N LEU A 197 -13.13 -22.92 4.18
CA LEU A 197 -11.89 -22.50 3.52
C LEU A 197 -10.88 -23.64 3.40
N ILE A 198 -10.61 -24.35 4.51
CA ILE A 198 -9.66 -25.47 4.55
C ILE A 198 -10.10 -26.56 3.58
N THR A 199 -11.39 -26.92 3.56
CA THR A 199 -11.93 -27.92 2.64
C THR A 199 -11.66 -27.54 1.19
N GLN A 200 -11.91 -26.28 0.83
CA GLN A 200 -11.75 -25.79 -0.55
C GLN A 200 -10.28 -25.70 -0.98
N LEU A 201 -9.38 -25.34 -0.05
CA LEU A 201 -7.93 -25.40 -0.30
C LEU A 201 -7.43 -26.84 -0.45
N GLU A 202 -7.92 -27.77 0.37
CA GLU A 202 -7.58 -29.20 0.28
C GLU A 202 -8.10 -29.83 -1.02
N ASP A 203 -9.31 -29.45 -1.48
CA ASP A 203 -9.85 -29.91 -2.76
C ASP A 203 -9.05 -29.36 -3.95
N ALA A 204 -8.63 -28.09 -3.92
CA ALA A 204 -7.75 -27.52 -4.92
C ALA A 204 -6.38 -28.23 -4.95
N TYR A 205 -5.82 -28.54 -3.77
CA TYR A 205 -4.57 -29.29 -3.64
C TYR A 205 -4.67 -30.70 -4.25
N ARG A 206 -5.72 -31.46 -3.92
CA ARG A 206 -5.95 -32.80 -4.48
C ARG A 206 -6.11 -32.75 -6.01
N ALA A 207 -6.88 -31.79 -6.51
CA ALA A 207 -7.09 -31.63 -7.95
C ALA A 207 -5.79 -31.33 -8.72
N LEU A 208 -4.85 -30.60 -8.10
CA LEU A 208 -3.52 -30.34 -8.65
C LEU A 208 -2.68 -31.62 -8.70
N THR A 209 -2.56 -32.34 -7.58
CA THR A 209 -1.73 -33.55 -7.49
C THR A 209 -2.28 -34.71 -8.34
N ASP A 210 -3.60 -34.82 -8.46
CA ASP A 210 -4.23 -35.84 -9.30
C ASP A 210 -3.97 -35.57 -10.79
N ARG A 211 -3.90 -34.30 -11.23
CA ARG A 211 -3.55 -33.95 -12.62
C ARG A 211 -2.12 -34.33 -12.98
N ASP A 212 -1.16 -34.06 -12.10
CA ASP A 212 0.25 -34.39 -12.34
C ASP A 212 0.44 -35.91 -12.48
N SER A 213 -0.32 -36.70 -11.71
CA SER A 213 -0.32 -38.16 -11.82
C SER A 213 -0.87 -38.69 -13.16
N VAL A 214 -1.77 -37.94 -13.80
CA VAL A 214 -2.38 -38.29 -15.10
C VAL A 214 -1.52 -37.81 -16.28
N GLU A 215 -0.90 -36.62 -16.20
CA GLU A 215 -0.05 -36.08 -17.27
C GLU A 215 1.27 -36.86 -17.47
N LEU A 216 1.82 -37.48 -16.42
CA LEU A 216 2.98 -38.39 -16.52
C LEU A 216 2.73 -39.66 -17.38
N SER A 217 1.47 -39.89 -17.83
CA SER A 217 1.10 -41.02 -18.69
C SER A 217 0.80 -40.65 -20.16
N ALA A 218 0.83 -39.38 -20.54
CA ALA A 218 0.40 -38.94 -21.87
C ALA A 218 1.56 -38.43 -22.75
N ARG A 219 1.94 -39.22 -23.77
CA ARG A 219 2.85 -38.78 -24.85
C ARG A 219 2.25 -37.59 -25.63
N PRO A 220 3.08 -36.64 -26.12
CA PRO A 220 2.55 -35.48 -26.85
C PRO A 220 2.03 -35.89 -28.23
N ARG A 221 0.79 -35.53 -28.54
CA ARG A 221 0.23 -35.64 -29.90
C ARG A 221 0.63 -34.41 -30.72
N ARG A 222 1.29 -34.65 -31.86
CA ARG A 222 1.69 -33.62 -32.83
C ARG A 222 0.45 -32.97 -33.47
N LEU A 223 0.42 -31.64 -33.50
CA LEU A 223 -0.60 -30.83 -34.19
C LEU A 223 -0.35 -30.79 -35.71
N PRO A 224 -1.41 -30.81 -36.55
CA PRO A 224 -1.27 -30.86 -38.00
C PRO A 224 -0.90 -29.49 -38.62
N ARG A 225 -0.06 -29.54 -39.66
CA ARG A 225 0.60 -28.45 -40.40
C ARG A 225 -0.27 -27.29 -40.94
N LYS A 226 -1.60 -27.36 -40.87
CA LYS A 226 -2.50 -26.33 -41.43
C LYS A 226 -2.79 -25.16 -40.47
N PHE A 227 -2.41 -25.27 -39.19
CA PHE A 227 -2.62 -24.22 -38.17
C PHE A 227 -1.49 -23.16 -38.11
N LEU A 228 -0.37 -23.38 -38.79
CA LEU A 228 0.80 -22.48 -38.74
C LEU A 228 0.64 -21.24 -39.64
N ILE A 229 -0.22 -21.28 -40.65
CA ILE A 229 -0.38 -20.20 -41.63
C ILE A 229 -1.33 -19.11 -41.11
N THR A 230 -2.35 -19.47 -40.32
CA THR A 230 -3.26 -18.51 -39.67
C THR A 230 -2.61 -17.78 -38.49
N LEU A 231 -1.66 -18.42 -37.79
CA LEU A 231 -0.93 -17.81 -36.67
C LEU A 231 0.05 -16.72 -37.15
N ALA A 232 0.68 -16.90 -38.32
CA ALA A 232 1.63 -15.94 -38.88
C ALA A 232 0.97 -14.60 -39.27
N LEU A 233 -0.27 -14.62 -39.76
CA LEU A 233 -1.04 -13.42 -40.13
C LEU A 233 -1.50 -12.60 -38.90
N LEU A 234 -1.83 -13.28 -37.80
CA LEU A 234 -2.18 -12.65 -36.52
C LEU A 234 -0.97 -11.97 -35.85
N ILE A 235 0.22 -12.58 -35.95
CA ILE A 235 1.46 -12.01 -35.41
C ILE A 235 1.84 -10.71 -36.15
N THR A 236 1.66 -10.64 -37.47
CA THR A 236 1.94 -9.41 -38.23
C THR A 236 0.99 -8.25 -37.91
N MET A 237 -0.26 -8.53 -37.54
CA MET A 237 -1.23 -7.50 -37.15
C MET A 237 -1.02 -7.00 -35.71
N MET A 238 -0.31 -7.77 -34.87
CA MET A 238 -0.01 -7.44 -33.49
C MET A 238 1.26 -6.60 -33.28
N ILE A 239 2.18 -6.58 -34.25
CA ILE A 239 3.43 -5.80 -34.16
C ILE A 239 3.18 -4.29 -33.98
N PRO A 240 2.25 -3.64 -34.70
CA PRO A 240 1.95 -2.22 -34.49
C PRO A 240 1.32 -1.95 -33.12
N ALA A 241 0.47 -2.86 -32.62
CA ALA A 241 -0.16 -2.76 -31.31
C ALA A 241 0.85 -2.93 -30.18
N SER A 242 1.76 -3.90 -30.31
CA SER A 242 2.89 -4.12 -29.39
C SER A 242 3.82 -2.91 -29.36
N PHE A 243 4.16 -2.33 -30.53
CA PHE A 243 5.01 -1.15 -30.60
C PHE A 243 4.34 0.07 -29.94
N TRP A 244 3.04 0.27 -30.15
CA TRP A 244 2.27 1.32 -29.49
C TRP A 244 2.21 1.11 -27.96
N PHE A 245 2.00 -0.12 -27.50
CA PHE A 245 1.93 -0.46 -26.07
C PHE A 245 3.29 -0.29 -25.37
N VAL A 246 4.39 -0.71 -26.01
CA VAL A 246 5.75 -0.53 -25.49
C VAL A 246 6.13 0.94 -25.46
N ARG A 247 5.76 1.72 -26.48
CA ARG A 247 5.99 3.17 -26.48
C ARG A 247 5.22 3.85 -25.36
N LYS A 248 3.94 3.51 -25.19
CA LYS A 248 3.08 4.05 -24.13
C LYS A 248 3.59 3.66 -22.73
N ALA A 249 4.05 2.42 -22.54
CA ALA A 249 4.65 1.97 -21.28
C ALA A 249 5.93 2.74 -20.94
N ARG A 250 6.78 3.05 -21.93
CA ARG A 250 7.97 3.89 -21.74
C ARG A 250 7.63 5.34 -21.42
N GLU A 251 6.60 5.89 -22.05
CA GLU A 251 6.10 7.24 -21.74
C GLU A 251 5.57 7.33 -20.29
N HIS A 252 4.83 6.32 -19.83
CA HIS A 252 4.37 6.24 -18.44
C HIS A 252 5.51 6.07 -17.44
N ALA A 253 6.44 5.15 -17.68
CA ALA A 253 7.60 4.95 -16.80
C ALA A 253 8.50 6.20 -16.71
N ALA A 254 8.66 6.95 -17.81
CA ALA A 254 9.39 8.20 -17.81
C ALA A 254 8.66 9.31 -17.04
N ALA A 255 7.33 9.36 -17.11
CA ALA A 255 6.52 10.31 -16.34
C ALA A 255 6.56 10.01 -14.83
N GLU A 256 6.47 8.74 -14.45
CA GLU A 256 6.60 8.29 -13.05
C GLU A 256 7.99 8.60 -12.49
N ALA A 257 9.06 8.27 -13.24
CA ALA A 257 10.43 8.58 -12.83
C ALA A 257 10.66 10.10 -12.65
N ARG A 258 10.08 10.93 -13.53
CA ARG A 258 10.13 12.39 -13.41
C ARG A 258 9.39 12.90 -12.17
N SER A 259 8.21 12.34 -11.88
CA SER A 259 7.43 12.69 -10.67
C SER A 259 8.15 12.28 -9.39
N ALA A 260 8.74 11.09 -9.35
CA ALA A 260 9.52 10.62 -8.22
C ALA A 260 10.74 11.50 -7.94
N GLU A 261 11.46 11.93 -8.99
CA GLU A 261 12.61 12.83 -8.85
C GLU A 261 12.20 14.21 -8.34
N LEU A 262 11.09 14.77 -8.81
CA LEU A 262 10.57 16.05 -8.32
C LEU A 262 10.17 15.99 -6.83
N ASN A 263 9.53 14.89 -6.40
CA ASN A 263 9.21 14.69 -4.98
C ASN A 263 10.46 14.57 -4.11
N ARG A 264 11.50 13.86 -4.59
CA ARG A 264 12.79 13.76 -3.90
C ARG A 264 13.46 15.12 -3.74
N GLN A 265 13.46 15.94 -4.78
CA GLN A 265 14.00 17.31 -4.76
C GLN A 265 13.21 18.22 -3.81
N TYR A 266 11.89 18.04 -3.75
CA TYR A 266 11.03 18.77 -2.83
C TYR A 266 11.34 18.45 -1.37
N ASP A 267 11.50 17.17 -1.01
CA ASP A 267 11.85 16.77 0.35
C ASP A 267 13.25 17.26 0.76
N GLU A 268 14.20 17.23 -0.16
CA GLU A 268 15.53 17.80 0.09
C GLU A 268 15.46 19.31 0.30
N THR A 269 14.64 20.01 -0.50
CA THR A 269 14.43 21.45 -0.38
C THR A 269 13.78 21.81 0.96
N ARG A 270 12.83 20.99 1.45
CA ARG A 270 12.26 21.14 2.80
C ARG A 270 13.31 21.00 3.89
N ARG A 271 14.20 20.00 3.79
CA ARG A 271 15.32 19.86 4.74
C ARG A 271 16.24 21.08 4.73
N GLN A 272 16.49 21.67 3.56
CA GLN A 272 17.29 22.90 3.47
C GLN A 272 16.57 24.11 4.07
N PHE A 273 15.25 24.20 3.91
CA PHE A 273 14.42 25.25 4.51
C PHE A 273 14.50 25.20 6.04
N ILE A 274 14.26 24.01 6.61
CA ILE A 274 14.39 23.66 8.04
C ILE A 274 15.79 24.01 8.56
N ALA A 275 16.84 23.64 7.81
CA ALA A 275 18.22 23.96 8.16
C ALA A 275 18.59 25.47 8.02
N GLY A 276 17.62 26.37 7.93
CA GLY A 276 17.82 27.82 7.91
C GLY A 276 18.24 28.40 6.55
N LYS A 277 18.34 27.58 5.49
CA LYS A 277 18.81 28.01 4.16
C LYS A 277 17.68 28.59 3.32
N HIS A 278 16.96 29.58 3.85
CA HIS A 278 15.69 30.06 3.30
C HIS A 278 15.77 30.57 1.85
N ASN A 279 16.84 31.29 1.47
CA ASN A 279 17.00 31.81 0.11
C ASN A 279 17.26 30.71 -0.95
N VAL A 280 18.00 29.67 -0.55
CA VAL A 280 18.26 28.51 -1.40
C VAL A 280 16.97 27.70 -1.54
N ALA A 281 16.31 27.44 -0.42
CA ALA A 281 15.06 26.70 -0.38
C ALA A 281 13.97 27.38 -1.23
N ARG A 282 13.81 28.71 -1.10
CA ARG A 282 12.88 29.50 -1.92
C ARG A 282 13.11 29.27 -3.43
N THR A 283 14.36 29.39 -3.87
CA THR A 283 14.70 29.26 -5.29
C THR A 283 14.47 27.85 -5.81
N SER A 284 14.75 26.84 -4.98
CA SER A 284 14.49 25.43 -5.30
C SER A 284 13.00 25.12 -5.35
N PHE A 285 12.20 25.62 -4.40
CA PHE A 285 10.74 25.49 -4.43
C PHE A 285 10.12 26.15 -5.66
N ALA A 286 10.59 27.34 -6.04
CA ALA A 286 10.14 28.01 -7.26
C ALA A 286 10.40 27.17 -8.53
N ARG A 287 11.58 26.53 -8.61
CA ARG A 287 11.92 25.63 -9.72
C ARG A 287 11.02 24.39 -9.73
N ILE A 288 10.83 23.77 -8.58
CA ILE A 288 9.97 22.59 -8.45
C ILE A 288 8.53 22.94 -8.83
N ALA A 289 8.01 24.09 -8.40
CA ALA A 289 6.68 24.56 -8.80
C ALA A 289 6.59 24.73 -10.32
N ALA A 290 7.60 25.31 -10.97
CA ALA A 290 7.62 25.44 -12.43
C ALA A 290 7.58 24.07 -13.14
N ASP A 291 8.32 23.09 -12.62
CA ASP A 291 8.43 21.75 -13.21
C ASP A 291 7.23 20.84 -12.88
N ALA A 292 6.51 21.11 -11.80
CA ALA A 292 5.40 20.33 -11.28
C ALA A 292 4.02 20.92 -11.63
N LYS A 293 3.91 21.88 -12.56
CA LYS A 293 2.66 22.63 -12.85
C LYS A 293 1.39 21.78 -13.03
N ASP A 294 1.53 20.57 -13.55
CA ASP A 294 0.42 19.60 -13.77
C ASP A 294 0.48 18.40 -12.81
N GLN A 295 1.20 18.52 -11.69
CA GLN A 295 1.41 17.47 -10.68
C GLN A 295 0.95 17.95 -9.30
N GLN A 296 -0.36 18.02 -9.09
CA GLN A 296 -0.95 18.33 -7.79
C GLN A 296 -0.91 17.09 -6.87
N PRO A 297 -0.70 17.26 -5.55
CA PRO A 297 -0.61 18.53 -4.82
C PRO A 297 0.81 19.11 -4.72
N LEU A 298 1.82 18.50 -5.37
CA LEU A 298 3.23 18.90 -5.26
C LEU A 298 3.46 20.35 -5.72
N TYR A 299 2.82 20.76 -6.82
CA TYR A 299 2.81 22.15 -7.29
C TYR A 299 2.40 23.15 -6.21
N ASP A 300 1.30 22.85 -5.53
CA ASP A 300 0.63 23.77 -4.59
C ASP A 300 1.47 23.94 -3.33
N TRP A 301 2.01 22.81 -2.85
CA TRP A 301 2.94 22.76 -1.74
C TRP A 301 4.27 23.46 -2.04
N ALA A 302 4.79 23.35 -3.27
CA ALA A 302 6.00 24.04 -3.68
C ALA A 302 5.78 25.57 -3.70
N LEU A 303 4.65 26.05 -4.24
CA LEU A 303 4.33 27.48 -4.21
C LEU A 303 4.13 28.03 -2.80
N MET A 304 3.45 27.28 -1.93
CA MET A 304 3.23 27.72 -0.55
C MET A 304 4.55 27.78 0.24
N HIS A 305 5.42 26.78 0.10
CA HIS A 305 6.72 26.80 0.74
C HIS A 305 7.71 27.78 0.11
N GLU A 306 7.58 28.11 -1.17
CA GLU A 306 8.29 29.24 -1.78
C GLU A 306 7.89 30.55 -1.09
N ALA A 307 6.59 30.79 -0.93
CA ALA A 307 6.07 31.99 -0.27
C ALA A 307 6.54 32.09 1.19
N LEU A 308 6.51 30.98 1.92
CA LEU A 308 6.98 30.89 3.30
C LEU A 308 8.49 31.11 3.39
N ALA A 309 9.28 30.49 2.51
CA ALA A 309 10.72 30.68 2.48
C ALA A 309 11.13 32.13 2.16
N ALA A 310 10.41 32.80 1.25
CA ALA A 310 10.58 34.22 1.00
C ALA A 310 10.22 35.07 2.23
N LEU A 311 9.13 34.72 2.92
CA LEU A 311 8.64 35.44 4.09
C LEU A 311 9.65 35.36 5.25
N VAL A 312 10.15 34.16 5.56
CA VAL A 312 11.16 33.94 6.60
C VAL A 312 12.49 34.60 6.23
N ALA A 313 12.84 34.64 4.94
CA ALA A 313 13.97 35.41 4.43
C ALA A 313 13.76 36.94 4.43
N ARG A 314 12.59 37.42 4.88
CA ARG A 314 12.17 38.83 4.91
C ARG A 314 12.11 39.50 3.52
N ASP A 315 11.94 38.71 2.46
CA ASP A 315 11.77 39.19 1.09
C ASP A 315 10.28 39.30 0.74
N MET A 316 9.66 40.38 1.20
CA MET A 316 8.22 40.62 1.01
C MET A 316 7.80 40.81 -0.45
N SER A 317 8.74 41.17 -1.34
CA SER A 317 8.46 41.27 -2.77
C SER A 317 8.23 39.87 -3.35
N GLN A 318 9.15 38.95 -3.06
CA GLN A 318 9.03 37.56 -3.50
C GLN A 318 7.87 36.82 -2.80
N THR A 319 7.62 37.08 -1.52
CA THR A 319 6.45 36.52 -0.82
C THR A 319 5.16 36.89 -1.53
N ARG A 320 4.96 38.18 -1.87
CA ARG A 320 3.74 38.61 -2.58
C ARG A 320 3.66 38.03 -3.98
N GLN A 321 4.78 37.84 -4.67
CA GLN A 321 4.82 37.23 -5.99
C GLN A 321 4.36 35.76 -5.94
N ALA A 322 4.91 34.96 -5.02
CA ALA A 322 4.54 33.56 -4.84
C ALA A 322 3.06 33.41 -4.42
N LEU A 323 2.58 34.24 -3.50
CA LEU A 323 1.17 34.22 -3.09
C LEU A 323 0.20 34.63 -4.21
N ARG A 324 0.60 35.57 -5.07
CA ARG A 324 -0.18 35.90 -6.28
C ARG A 324 -0.21 34.75 -7.28
N ALA A 325 0.87 33.96 -7.36
CA ALA A 325 0.86 32.75 -8.19
C ALA A 325 -0.14 31.71 -7.66
N ILE A 326 -0.25 31.55 -6.33
CA ILE A 326 -1.27 30.70 -5.68
C ILE A 326 -2.68 31.24 -5.96
N GLU A 327 -2.90 32.54 -5.84
CA GLU A 327 -4.20 33.14 -6.14
C GLU A 327 -4.59 32.98 -7.61
N ASN A 328 -3.65 33.19 -8.53
CA ASN A 328 -3.86 33.09 -9.98
C ASN A 328 -4.04 31.65 -10.46
N ALA A 329 -3.41 30.67 -9.80
CA ALA A 329 -3.70 29.26 -10.04
C ALA A 329 -5.18 28.94 -9.75
N GLY A 330 -5.77 29.66 -8.78
CA GLY A 330 -7.18 29.54 -8.43
C GLY A 330 -7.50 28.17 -7.84
N GLN A 331 -8.75 27.72 -7.96
CA GLN A 331 -9.14 26.35 -7.56
C GLN A 331 -9.02 25.36 -8.72
N THR A 332 -8.59 25.84 -9.89
CA THR A 332 -8.41 25.05 -11.11
C THR A 332 -6.98 24.52 -11.18
N GLY A 333 -6.81 23.26 -11.55
CA GLY A 333 -5.51 22.57 -11.49
C GLY A 333 -5.43 21.60 -10.32
N PHE A 334 -6.06 21.92 -9.18
CA PHE A 334 -6.21 20.96 -8.09
C PHE A 334 -6.98 19.72 -8.54
N ALA A 335 -6.50 18.54 -8.15
CA ALA A 335 -7.25 17.32 -8.37
C ALA A 335 -8.62 17.45 -7.69
N LYS A 336 -9.68 16.90 -8.28
CA LYS A 336 -11.05 17.00 -7.73
C LYS A 336 -11.18 16.54 -6.28
N LYS A 337 -10.24 15.71 -5.80
CA LYS A 337 -10.16 15.22 -4.41
C LYS A 337 -9.56 16.24 -3.42
N ASP A 338 -8.88 17.27 -3.90
CA ASP A 338 -8.11 18.24 -3.10
C ASP A 338 -8.74 19.65 -3.12
N VAL A 339 -10.04 19.73 -3.45
CA VAL A 339 -10.78 20.99 -3.59
C VAL A 339 -10.83 21.79 -2.29
N ASP A 340 -10.80 21.15 -1.13
CA ASP A 340 -10.78 21.87 0.15
C ASP A 340 -9.39 22.40 0.51
N LEU A 341 -8.33 21.68 0.13
CA LEU A 341 -6.95 22.14 0.25
C LEU A 341 -6.68 23.34 -0.70
N SER A 342 -7.26 23.31 -1.91
CA SER A 342 -7.16 24.43 -2.85
C SER A 342 -7.83 25.69 -2.35
N LYS A 343 -9.04 25.56 -1.79
CA LYS A 343 -9.76 26.66 -1.13
C LYS A 343 -8.92 27.25 0.00
N PHE A 344 -8.31 26.40 0.82
CA PHE A 344 -7.46 26.83 1.93
C PHE A 344 -6.25 27.64 1.46
N PHE A 345 -5.48 27.14 0.48
CA PHE A 345 -4.30 27.84 -0.02
C PHE A 345 -4.66 29.18 -0.69
N VAL A 346 -5.71 29.20 -1.53
CA VAL A 346 -6.16 30.43 -2.18
C VAL A 346 -6.69 31.44 -1.16
N ALA A 347 -7.46 31.00 -0.16
CA ALA A 347 -7.97 31.88 0.89
C ALA A 347 -6.83 32.48 1.74
N SER A 348 -5.84 31.67 2.09
CA SER A 348 -4.66 32.11 2.85
C SER A 348 -3.84 33.14 2.08
N ALA A 349 -3.60 32.90 0.79
CA ALA A 349 -2.88 33.82 -0.08
C ALA A 349 -3.60 35.16 -0.25
N ARG A 350 -4.92 35.13 -0.52
CA ARG A 350 -5.76 36.34 -0.64
C ARG A 350 -5.74 37.19 0.61
N THR A 351 -5.92 36.54 1.75
CA THR A 351 -5.90 37.20 3.05
C THR A 351 -4.57 37.92 3.26
N PHE A 352 -3.46 37.21 3.10
CA PHE A 352 -2.12 37.79 3.26
C PHE A 352 -1.88 38.98 2.32
N LEU A 353 -2.28 38.85 1.05
CA LEU A 353 -2.10 39.90 0.04
C LEU A 353 -2.94 41.15 0.32
N ALA A 354 -4.12 40.99 0.93
CA ALA A 354 -5.03 42.09 1.25
C ALA A 354 -4.60 42.88 2.51
N THR A 355 -4.19 42.19 3.57
CA THR A 355 -3.95 42.82 4.88
C THR A 355 -2.47 43.04 5.19
N GLY A 356 -1.54 42.37 4.48
CA GLY A 356 -0.08 42.47 4.71
C GLY A 356 0.41 41.91 6.06
N ILE A 357 -0.53 41.53 6.91
CA ILE A 357 -0.41 40.85 8.20
C ILE A 357 -1.42 39.72 8.07
N VAL A 358 -1.07 38.45 8.31
CA VAL A 358 -2.10 37.41 8.49
C VAL A 358 -2.75 37.74 9.83
N PRO A 359 -3.97 38.32 9.84
CA PRO A 359 -4.63 38.59 11.09
C PRO A 359 -4.93 37.23 11.73
N ALA A 360 -4.77 37.11 13.05
CA ALA A 360 -5.16 35.87 13.72
C ALA A 360 -6.62 35.54 13.40
N ASP A 361 -7.49 36.54 13.22
CA ASP A 361 -8.94 36.52 13.18
C ASP A 361 -9.60 36.35 11.79
N VAL A 362 -8.97 35.68 10.83
CA VAL A 362 -9.58 35.42 9.49
C VAL A 362 -10.74 34.41 9.56
N GLY A 363 -11.13 33.99 10.77
CA GLY A 363 -12.17 33.01 11.04
C GLY A 363 -13.55 33.57 11.37
N ASP A 364 -13.77 34.88 11.47
CA ASP A 364 -15.07 35.39 11.91
C ASP A 364 -16.02 35.74 10.76
N ARG A 365 -16.41 34.70 10.02
CA ARG A 365 -17.80 34.45 9.63
C ARG A 365 -18.10 32.94 9.65
N GLU A 366 -18.70 32.54 10.77
CA GLU A 366 -19.46 31.32 11.03
C GLU A 366 -18.67 29.99 11.15
N ASN A 367 -18.57 29.54 12.41
CA ASN A 367 -18.41 28.16 12.88
C ASN A 367 -17.15 27.39 12.43
N ALA A 368 -16.00 27.71 13.02
CA ALA A 368 -15.01 26.71 13.44
C ALA A 368 -14.05 27.31 14.48
N SER A 369 -13.94 26.69 15.65
CA SER A 369 -12.84 26.92 16.59
C SER A 369 -11.53 26.43 15.97
N ASN A 370 -10.51 27.31 15.84
CA ASN A 370 -9.11 27.05 16.25
C ASN A 370 -8.11 28.01 15.57
N PHE A 371 -7.66 29.03 16.31
CA PHE A 371 -6.43 29.79 16.00
C PHE A 371 -5.14 29.01 16.30
N GLU A 372 -5.25 27.78 16.76
CA GLU A 372 -4.15 26.84 16.93
C GLU A 372 -3.62 26.31 15.58
N ALA A 373 -4.42 26.35 14.51
CA ALA A 373 -4.06 25.72 13.22
C ALA A 373 -2.93 26.41 12.44
N PHE A 374 -2.76 27.74 12.55
CA PHE A 374 -1.70 28.47 11.83
C PHE A 374 -0.35 28.42 12.57
N ALA A 375 -0.38 28.40 13.91
CA ALA A 375 0.80 28.16 14.74
C ALA A 375 1.22 26.67 14.72
N LEU A 376 0.28 25.73 14.70
CA LEU A 376 0.56 24.29 14.53
C LEU A 376 1.06 23.94 13.12
N LEU A 377 0.65 24.65 12.06
CA LEU A 377 1.20 24.49 10.71
C LEU A 377 2.69 24.88 10.62
N LEU A 378 3.13 25.81 11.47
CA LEU A 378 4.51 26.29 11.55
C LEU A 378 5.36 25.51 12.60
N PHE A 379 4.73 24.95 13.64
CA PHE A 379 5.40 24.22 14.73
C PHE A 379 5.41 22.68 14.54
N ALA A 380 4.52 22.09 13.74
CA ALA A 380 4.46 20.63 13.53
C ALA A 380 5.39 20.10 12.43
N LEU A 381 6.23 20.95 11.83
CA LEU A 381 7.23 20.55 10.83
C LEU A 381 8.67 20.45 11.38
N GLU A 382 8.92 20.79 12.65
CA GLU A 382 10.22 20.66 13.35
C GLU A 382 10.02 20.30 14.85
N ASP A 383 10.63 19.20 15.32
CA ASP A 383 10.98 18.87 16.73
C ASP A 383 9.93 18.50 17.81
N ILE A 384 9.54 17.22 17.87
CA ILE A 384 9.37 16.47 19.15
C ILE A 384 10.02 15.07 19.02
N ASP A 385 11.27 15.00 18.61
CA ASP A 385 12.12 13.81 18.84
C ASP A 385 13.61 14.18 19.12
N GLN A 386 14.00 15.47 19.18
CA GLN A 386 15.41 15.87 19.35
C GLN A 386 15.70 17.13 20.19
N LEU A 387 15.06 17.31 21.36
CA LEU A 387 15.54 18.29 22.34
C LEU A 387 15.64 17.66 23.75
N ASP A 388 16.84 17.14 24.05
CA ASP A 388 17.34 17.03 25.43
C ASP A 388 17.65 18.46 25.93
N LEU A 389 16.84 18.98 26.86
CA LEU A 389 17.20 20.02 27.86
C LEU A 389 16.15 20.07 28.97
#